data_AF-A0A2S5D3V6-F1
#
_entry.id   AF-A0A2S5D3V6-F1
#
_cell.length_a   1.000
_cell.length_b   1.000
_cell.length_c   1.000
_cell.angle_alpha   90.00
_cell.angle_beta   90.00
_cell.angle_gamma   90.00
#
_symmetry.space_group_name_H-M   'P 1'
#
loop_
_entity.id
_entity.type
_entity.pdbx_description
1 polymer ?
#
loop_
_entity_poly.entity_id
_entity_poly.type
_entity_poly.pdbx_seq_one_letter_code
_entity_poly.pdbx_strand_id
1 'polypeptide(L)'
;MLSNGPGNPEDVAEGIETVRNLIGKVPMFGICLGHQIFSLASGAKAFKLPFGHRGGNHPVKDLRTGRTDLTSQNHGYAIDIESLKDTDLELTHVALNDGTCEGVRHKKYPIFTVQYHPEASPGPEDSNHLFDEFIEMMEAEAGKGKQHA
;
A
#
# COMPACT_ATOMS: atom_id res chain seq x y z
N MET A 1 -3.42 0.92 -10.97
CA MET A 1 -3.68 0.20 -9.70
C MET A 1 -2.89 -1.10 -9.72
N LEU A 2 -2.27 -1.48 -8.61
CA LEU A 2 -1.54 -2.74 -8.43
C LEU A 2 -2.38 -3.65 -7.52
N SER A 3 -2.81 -4.79 -8.04
CA SER A 3 -3.72 -5.69 -7.32
C SER A 3 -3.00 -6.55 -6.27
N ASN A 4 -3.80 -7.29 -5.51
CA ASN A 4 -3.36 -8.36 -4.63
C ASN A 4 -2.84 -9.60 -5.41
N GLY A 5 -2.26 -10.55 -4.68
CA GLY A 5 -1.82 -11.83 -5.22
C GLY A 5 -1.12 -12.71 -4.16
N PRO A 6 -0.86 -13.99 -4.47
CA PRO A 6 -0.20 -14.92 -3.57
C PRO A 6 1.35 -14.82 -3.66
N GLY A 7 2.03 -15.46 -2.71
CA GLY A 7 3.47 -15.76 -2.81
C GLY A 7 4.40 -14.83 -2.04
N ASN A 8 5.70 -15.00 -2.26
CA ASN A 8 6.75 -14.12 -1.76
C ASN A 8 6.90 -12.93 -2.73
N PRO A 9 6.77 -11.67 -2.29
CA PRO A 9 6.90 -10.52 -3.18
C PRO A 9 8.28 -10.41 -3.83
N GLU A 10 9.34 -10.91 -3.19
CA GLU A 10 10.70 -10.88 -3.76
C GLU A 10 10.87 -11.76 -5.00
N ASP A 11 10.01 -12.76 -5.18
CA ASP A 11 10.04 -13.66 -6.35
C ASP A 11 9.44 -12.99 -7.60
N VAL A 12 8.80 -11.81 -7.46
CA VAL A 12 8.10 -11.09 -8.53
C VAL A 12 9.02 -10.02 -9.16
N ALA A 13 10.25 -10.43 -9.55
CA ALA A 13 11.30 -9.52 -10.00
C ALA A 13 10.87 -8.61 -11.18
N GLU A 14 10.14 -9.14 -12.16
CA GLU A 14 9.63 -8.38 -13.29
C GLU A 14 8.60 -7.32 -12.85
N GLY A 15 7.73 -7.66 -11.90
CA GLY A 15 6.75 -6.73 -11.33
C GLY A 15 7.44 -5.59 -10.58
N ILE A 16 8.47 -5.90 -9.79
CA ILE A 16 9.28 -4.91 -9.07
C ILE A 16 9.95 -3.94 -10.05
N GLU A 17 10.60 -4.46 -11.10
CA GLU A 17 11.28 -3.65 -12.11
C GLU A 17 10.29 -2.78 -12.91
N THR A 18 9.14 -3.33 -13.26
CA THR A 18 8.08 -2.60 -13.95
C THR A 18 7.58 -1.43 -13.10
N VAL A 19 7.27 -1.70 -11.82
CA VAL A 19 6.79 -0.65 -10.90
C VAL A 19 7.85 0.41 -10.70
N ARG A 20 9.12 0.03 -10.51
CA ARG A 20 10.26 0.96 -10.40
C ARG A 20 10.31 1.93 -11.58
N ASN A 21 10.12 1.44 -12.79
CA ASN A 21 10.14 2.26 -14.01
C ASN A 21 8.90 3.15 -14.19
N LEU A 22 7.83 2.92 -13.43
CA LEU A 22 6.59 3.71 -13.48
C LEU A 22 6.52 4.76 -12.37
N ILE A 23 7.32 4.64 -11.30
CA ILE A 23 7.32 5.61 -10.19
C ILE A 23 7.60 7.02 -10.74
N GLY A 24 6.73 7.96 -10.38
CA GLY A 24 6.79 9.35 -10.82
C GLY A 24 6.23 9.63 -12.22
N LYS A 25 5.72 8.62 -12.94
CA LYS A 25 5.09 8.79 -14.26
C LYS A 25 3.57 8.79 -14.22
N VAL A 26 2.98 8.05 -13.29
CA VAL A 26 1.52 7.91 -13.14
C VAL A 26 1.13 7.83 -11.67
N PRO A 27 -0.09 8.28 -11.31
CA PRO A 27 -0.64 7.98 -10.00
C PRO A 27 -0.77 6.48 -9.79
N MET A 28 -0.50 6.00 -8.57
CA MET A 28 -0.63 4.58 -8.25
C MET A 28 -1.30 4.35 -6.90
N PHE A 29 -2.13 3.31 -6.88
CA PHE A 29 -2.66 2.72 -5.67
C PHE A 29 -2.39 1.21 -5.70
N GLY A 30 -1.74 0.70 -4.65
CA GLY A 30 -1.36 -0.71 -4.52
C GLY A 30 -1.99 -1.37 -3.30
N ILE A 31 -2.46 -2.61 -3.48
CA ILE A 31 -3.21 -3.37 -2.48
C ILE A 31 -2.51 -4.71 -2.23
N CYS A 32 -2.29 -5.07 -0.97
CA CYS A 32 -1.71 -6.35 -0.54
C CYS A 32 -0.36 -6.65 -1.24
N LEU A 33 -0.31 -7.56 -2.22
CA LEU A 33 0.91 -7.81 -3.00
C LEU A 33 1.37 -6.54 -3.75
N GLY A 34 0.46 -5.71 -4.25
CA GLY A 34 0.77 -4.44 -4.88
C GLY A 34 1.47 -3.45 -3.93
N HIS A 35 1.10 -3.47 -2.64
CA HIS A 35 1.81 -2.71 -1.60
C HIS A 35 3.26 -3.19 -1.43
N GLN A 36 3.44 -4.52 -1.42
CA GLN A 36 4.75 -5.11 -1.23
C GLN A 36 5.67 -4.86 -2.43
N ILE A 37 5.19 -5.10 -3.65
CA ILE A 37 5.94 -4.85 -4.88
C ILE A 37 6.34 -3.38 -4.99
N PHE A 38 5.43 -2.45 -4.71
CA PHE A 38 5.74 -1.02 -4.72
C PHE A 38 6.80 -0.64 -3.69
N SER A 39 6.70 -1.19 -2.48
CA SER A 39 7.65 -0.90 -1.40
C SER A 39 9.05 -1.44 -1.74
N LEU A 40 9.13 -2.66 -2.27
CA LEU A 40 10.39 -3.25 -2.77
C LEU A 40 10.96 -2.46 -3.96
N ALA A 41 10.12 -2.02 -4.90
CA ALA A 41 10.54 -1.19 -6.03
C ALA A 41 11.13 0.15 -5.58
N SER A 42 10.66 0.66 -4.43
CA SER A 42 11.12 1.88 -3.77
C SER A 42 12.33 1.68 -2.84
N GLY A 43 12.86 0.45 -2.74
CA GLY A 43 14.06 0.13 -1.96
C GLY A 43 13.81 -0.36 -0.52
N ALA A 44 12.55 -0.53 -0.10
CA ALA A 44 12.24 -1.13 1.19
C ALA A 44 12.52 -2.65 1.18
N LYS A 45 12.42 -3.28 2.35
CA LYS A 45 12.59 -4.74 2.53
C LYS A 45 11.29 -5.39 2.98
N ALA A 46 11.08 -6.62 2.55
CA ALA A 46 9.98 -7.45 3.00
C ALA A 46 10.50 -8.53 3.97
N PHE A 47 9.62 -9.03 4.84
CA PHE A 47 9.91 -10.17 5.69
C PHE A 47 8.68 -11.06 5.82
N LYS A 48 8.91 -12.33 6.15
CA LYS A 48 7.85 -13.33 6.34
C LYS A 48 7.32 -13.25 7.77
N LEU A 49 6.01 -13.13 7.92
CA LEU A 49 5.34 -13.19 9.22
C LEU A 49 5.31 -14.64 9.74
N PRO A 50 5.39 -14.86 11.07
CA PRO A 50 5.32 -16.22 11.64
C PRO A 50 4.04 -16.97 11.25
N PHE A 51 2.90 -16.28 11.32
CA PHE A 51 1.59 -16.84 10.99
C PHE A 51 0.84 -16.02 9.94
N GLY A 52 1.23 -14.78 9.65
CA GLY A 52 0.54 -13.86 8.74
C GLY A 52 -0.80 -13.34 9.28
N HIS A 53 -1.42 -12.41 8.56
CA HIS A 53 -2.73 -11.85 8.90
C HIS A 53 -3.80 -12.41 7.97
N ARG A 54 -4.83 -13.03 8.56
CA ARG A 54 -5.92 -13.73 7.87
C ARG A 54 -7.22 -13.55 8.65
N GLY A 55 -8.06 -12.61 8.23
CA GLY A 55 -9.33 -12.34 8.89
C GLY A 55 -9.91 -10.97 8.56
N GLY A 56 -11.17 -10.75 8.94
CA GLY A 56 -11.92 -9.51 8.72
C GLY A 56 -12.03 -8.60 9.96
N ASN A 57 -11.21 -8.82 10.98
CA ASN A 57 -11.29 -8.12 12.27
C ASN A 57 -9.94 -7.50 12.66
N HIS A 58 -9.07 -7.20 11.70
CA HIS A 58 -7.76 -6.62 11.94
C HIS A 58 -7.86 -5.09 12.04
N PRO A 59 -7.62 -4.49 13.22
CA PRO A 59 -7.68 -3.05 13.39
C PRO A 59 -6.40 -2.38 12.84
N VAL A 60 -6.58 -1.45 11.91
CA VAL A 60 -5.49 -0.68 11.30
C VAL A 60 -5.74 0.80 11.53
N LYS A 61 -4.69 1.52 11.96
CA LYS A 61 -4.75 2.97 12.18
C LYS A 61 -4.05 3.73 11.07
N ASP A 62 -4.75 4.67 10.43
CA ASP A 62 -4.15 5.70 9.59
C ASP A 62 -3.51 6.76 10.50
N LEU A 63 -2.19 6.88 10.42
CA LEU A 63 -1.38 7.80 11.21
C LEU A 63 -1.57 9.27 10.81
N ARG A 64 -2.03 9.53 9.58
CA ARG A 64 -2.24 10.90 9.07
C ARG A 64 -3.49 11.53 9.65
N THR A 65 -4.55 10.72 9.77
CA THR A 65 -5.89 11.18 10.18
C THR A 65 -6.24 10.78 11.62
N GLY A 66 -5.54 9.77 12.16
CA GLY A 66 -5.88 9.17 13.44
C GLY A 66 -7.06 8.19 13.38
N ARG A 67 -7.65 7.97 12.19
CA ARG A 67 -8.75 7.04 11.96
C ARG A 67 -8.30 5.61 12.15
N THR A 68 -9.18 4.77 12.70
CA THR A 68 -8.98 3.32 12.78
C THR A 68 -10.09 2.64 11.99
N ASP A 69 -9.70 1.73 11.10
CA ASP A 69 -10.62 0.88 10.35
C ASP A 69 -10.46 -0.58 10.77
N LEU A 70 -11.56 -1.34 10.80
CA LEU A 70 -11.48 -2.79 10.78
C LEU A 70 -11.25 -3.21 9.33
N THR A 71 -10.28 -4.09 9.10
CA THR A 71 -9.83 -4.43 7.74
C THR A 71 -9.91 -5.93 7.47
N SER A 72 -10.10 -6.27 6.19
CA SER A 72 -9.93 -7.61 5.67
C SER A 72 -8.48 -7.83 5.27
N GLN A 73 -7.84 -8.87 5.82
CA GLN A 73 -6.42 -9.17 5.59
C GLN A 73 -6.21 -10.61 5.17
N ASN A 74 -5.28 -10.82 4.24
CA ASN A 74 -4.86 -12.13 3.77
C ASN A 74 -3.42 -12.09 3.21
N HIS A 75 -2.43 -11.92 4.08
CA HIS A 75 -1.02 -11.88 3.67
C HIS A 75 -0.08 -12.59 4.66
N GLY A 76 1.01 -13.15 4.13
CA GLY A 76 2.06 -13.83 4.91
C GLY A 76 3.38 -13.08 4.98
N TYR A 77 3.49 -11.95 4.27
CA TYR A 77 4.67 -11.09 4.23
C TYR A 77 4.27 -9.67 4.61
N ALA A 78 5.20 -8.92 5.18
CA ALA A 78 5.00 -7.52 5.53
C ALA A 78 6.25 -6.72 5.17
N ILE A 79 6.10 -5.39 5.09
CA ILE A 79 7.21 -4.47 4.87
C ILE A 79 7.87 -4.10 6.20
N ASP A 80 9.19 -4.16 6.22
CA ASP A 80 10.00 -3.76 7.36
C ASP A 80 9.99 -2.23 7.50
N ILE A 81 9.36 -1.74 8.57
CA ILE A 81 9.24 -0.30 8.87
C ILE A 81 10.63 0.34 8.98
N GLU A 82 11.62 -0.34 9.55
CA GLU A 82 12.97 0.20 9.71
C GLU A 82 13.67 0.40 8.38
N SER A 83 13.33 -0.41 7.36
CA SER A 83 13.88 -0.25 6.01
C SER A 83 13.36 0.99 5.29
N LEU A 84 12.23 1.57 5.74
CA LEU A 84 11.64 2.75 5.10
C LEU A 84 12.50 4.01 5.25
N LYS A 85 13.34 4.10 6.28
CA LYS A 85 14.20 5.27 6.56
C LYS A 85 15.18 5.58 5.43
N ASP A 86 15.57 4.57 4.67
CA ASP A 86 16.51 4.67 3.55
C ASP A 86 15.79 4.92 2.21
N THR A 87 14.49 5.27 2.26
CA THR A 87 13.63 5.43 1.07
C THR A 87 12.86 6.75 1.07
N ASP A 88 12.27 7.08 -0.08
CA ASP A 88 11.32 8.18 -0.24
C ASP A 88 9.88 7.81 0.23
N LEU A 89 9.72 6.76 1.04
CA LEU A 89 8.43 6.33 1.58
C LEU A 89 8.17 6.87 2.99
N GLU A 90 6.91 7.18 3.27
CA GLU A 90 6.39 7.46 4.61
C GLU A 90 5.43 6.35 5.04
N LEU A 91 5.51 5.93 6.31
CA LEU A 91 4.55 5.02 6.92
C LEU A 91 3.23 5.76 7.11
N THR A 92 2.13 5.21 6.59
CA THR A 92 0.79 5.81 6.74
C THR A 92 -0.14 4.98 7.58
N HIS A 93 -0.03 3.65 7.53
CA HIS A 93 -0.92 2.77 8.27
C HIS A 93 -0.14 1.75 9.09
N VAL A 94 -0.63 1.48 10.30
CA VAL A 94 -0.03 0.50 11.21
C VAL A 94 -1.08 -0.44 11.78
N ALA A 95 -0.76 -1.72 11.87
CA ALA A 95 -1.58 -2.71 12.56
C ALA A 95 -1.55 -2.44 14.07
N LEU A 96 -2.71 -2.31 14.71
CA LEU A 96 -2.76 -2.01 16.15
C LEU A 96 -2.41 -3.21 17.03
N ASN A 97 -2.49 -4.43 16.49
CA ASN A 97 -2.25 -5.66 17.26
C ASN A 97 -0.76 -5.95 17.46
N ASP A 98 0.07 -5.70 16.45
CA ASP A 98 1.48 -6.11 16.45
C ASP A 98 2.44 -5.06 15.86
N GLY A 99 1.92 -3.93 15.39
CA GLY A 99 2.74 -2.81 14.92
C GLY A 99 3.30 -2.97 13.51
N THR A 100 2.85 -3.94 12.72
CA THR A 100 3.36 -4.12 11.34
C THR A 100 2.93 -2.98 10.40
N CYS A 101 3.72 -2.77 9.35
CA CYS A 101 3.40 -1.83 8.27
C CYS A 101 2.14 -2.28 7.53
N GLU A 102 1.12 -1.42 7.50
CA GLU A 102 -0.15 -1.67 6.81
C GLU A 102 -0.39 -0.72 5.63
N GLY A 103 0.53 0.22 5.41
CA GLY A 103 0.41 1.16 4.31
C GLY A 103 1.53 2.19 4.29
N VAL A 104 1.87 2.61 3.09
CA VAL A 104 2.90 3.63 2.83
C VAL A 104 2.44 4.61 1.77
N ARG A 105 3.05 5.79 1.75
CA ARG A 105 2.90 6.78 0.68
C ARG A 105 4.27 7.23 0.19
N HIS A 106 4.35 7.60 -1.09
CA HIS A 106 5.54 8.24 -1.63
C HIS A 106 5.60 9.72 -1.24
N LYS A 107 6.72 10.20 -0.71
CA LYS A 107 6.91 11.60 -0.27
C LYS A 107 6.84 12.62 -1.42
N LYS A 108 7.13 12.19 -2.65
CA LYS A 108 7.29 13.07 -3.82
C LYS A 108 6.24 12.89 -4.93
N TYR A 109 5.57 11.74 -4.99
CA TYR A 109 4.75 11.34 -6.15
C TYR A 109 3.35 10.96 -5.68
N PRO A 110 2.32 11.07 -6.54
CA PRO A 110 0.93 10.73 -6.21
C PRO A 110 0.75 9.21 -6.12
N ILE A 111 1.35 8.59 -5.10
CA ILE A 111 1.36 7.15 -4.92
C ILE A 111 1.14 6.82 -3.45
N PHE A 112 0.17 5.97 -3.16
CA PHE A 112 -0.01 5.35 -1.85
C PHE A 112 -0.37 3.87 -2.00
N THR A 113 -0.14 3.09 -0.95
CA THR A 113 -0.47 1.66 -0.96
C THR A 113 -0.89 1.20 0.43
N VAL A 114 -1.67 0.12 0.49
CA VAL A 114 -2.11 -0.53 1.73
C VAL A 114 -1.94 -2.04 1.66
N GLN A 115 -1.64 -2.67 2.79
CA GLN A 115 -1.35 -4.10 2.88
C GLN A 115 -2.62 -4.96 3.04
N TYR A 116 -3.69 -4.38 3.58
CA TYR A 116 -5.02 -5.00 3.68
C TYR A 116 -5.82 -4.85 2.38
N HIS A 117 -7.06 -5.34 2.36
CA HIS A 117 -7.97 -5.39 1.22
C HIS A 117 -9.12 -4.40 1.40
N PRO A 118 -9.01 -3.17 0.87
CA PRO A 118 -10.07 -2.17 0.95
C PRO A 118 -11.36 -2.62 0.30
N GLU A 119 -11.27 -3.42 -0.77
CA GLU A 119 -12.41 -3.99 -1.50
C GLU A 119 -13.20 -5.02 -0.69
N ALA A 120 -12.64 -5.48 0.42
CA ALA A 120 -13.19 -6.52 1.28
C ALA A 120 -13.59 -7.78 0.48
N SER A 121 -14.78 -8.34 0.76
CA SER A 121 -15.34 -9.51 0.08
C SER A 121 -14.58 -10.84 0.29
N PRO A 122 -14.63 -11.43 1.51
CA PRO A 122 -15.44 -11.02 2.66
C PRO A 122 -14.74 -9.99 3.57
N GLY A 123 -15.50 -9.29 4.42
CA GLY A 123 -14.95 -8.39 5.44
C GLY A 123 -15.76 -7.10 5.62
N PRO A 124 -15.29 -6.21 6.51
CA PRO A 124 -15.86 -4.87 6.72
C PRO A 124 -15.56 -3.93 5.55
N GLU A 125 -16.41 -2.93 5.36
CA GLU A 125 -16.31 -1.94 4.26
C GLU A 125 -15.68 -0.61 4.70
N ASP A 126 -15.18 -0.52 5.94
CA ASP A 126 -14.66 0.70 6.58
C ASP A 126 -13.60 1.41 5.71
N SER A 127 -12.75 0.63 5.03
CA SER A 127 -11.64 1.12 4.20
C SER A 127 -11.99 1.48 2.75
N ASN A 128 -13.24 1.38 2.31
CA ASN A 128 -13.63 1.65 0.90
C ASN A 128 -13.29 3.08 0.43
N HIS A 129 -13.25 4.05 1.35
CA HIS A 129 -12.90 5.44 1.10
C HIS A 129 -11.51 5.63 0.46
N LEU A 130 -10.61 4.64 0.54
CA LEU A 130 -9.32 4.67 -0.13
C LEU A 130 -9.44 4.63 -1.66
N PHE A 131 -10.51 4.04 -2.20
CA PHE A 131 -10.77 4.12 -3.64
C PHE A 131 -11.17 5.53 -4.05
N ASP A 132 -11.95 6.23 -3.23
CA ASP A 132 -12.28 7.64 -3.45
C ASP A 132 -11.01 8.51 -3.40
N GLU A 133 -10.13 8.30 -2.41
CA GLU A 133 -8.81 8.97 -2.32
C GLU A 133 -7.98 8.73 -3.61
N PHE A 134 -8.02 7.51 -4.17
CA PHE A 134 -7.33 7.20 -5.42
C PHE A 134 -7.93 7.92 -6.63
N ILE A 135 -9.27 7.98 -6.73
CA ILE A 135 -9.96 8.69 -7.82
C ILE A 135 -9.65 10.18 -7.77
N GLU A 136 -9.80 10.82 -6.61
CA GLU A 136 -9.47 12.23 -6.42
C GLU A 136 -8.01 12.54 -6.79
N MET A 137 -7.08 11.65 -6.40
CA MET A 137 -5.67 11.79 -6.75
C MET A 137 -5.42 11.71 -8.27
N MET A 138 -6.11 10.81 -8.98
CA MET A 138 -6.02 10.72 -10.45
C MET A 138 -6.58 11.98 -11.13
N GLU A 139 -7.72 12.48 -10.68
CA GLU A 139 -8.34 13.68 -11.22
C GLU A 139 -7.46 14.92 -11.02
N ALA A 140 -6.89 15.08 -9.83
CA ALA A 140 -5.98 16.16 -9.52
C ALA A 140 -4.73 16.15 -10.43
N GLU A 141 -4.17 14.96 -10.71
CA GLU A 141 -3.00 14.83 -11.57
C GLU A 141 -3.34 15.10 -13.05
N ALA A 142 -4.49 14.62 -13.53
CA ALA A 142 -4.98 14.91 -14.87
C ALA A 142 -5.26 16.41 -15.08
N GLY A 143 -5.72 17.11 -14.03
CA GLY A 143 -5.94 18.56 -14.04
C GLY A 143 -4.65 19.36 -14.24
N LYS A 144 -3.53 18.96 -13.63
CA LYS A 144 -2.22 19.62 -13.82
C LYS A 144 -1.71 19.50 -15.25
N GLY A 145 -1.85 18.33 -15.86
CA GLY A 145 -1.44 18.10 -17.25
C GLY A 145 -2.17 19.00 -18.25
N LYS A 146 -3.41 19.40 -17.96
CA LYS A 146 -4.19 20.33 -18.79
C LYS A 146 -3.83 21.81 -18.58
N GLN A 147 -3.25 22.17 -17.44
CA GLN A 147 -2.81 23.56 -17.16
C GLN A 147 -1.43 23.88 -17.74
N HIS A 148 -0.64 22.86 -18.05
CA HIS A 148 0.69 22.98 -18.65
C HIS A 148 0.74 22.66 -20.15
N ALA A 149 -0.42 22.43 -20.78
CA ALA A 149 -0.59 22.25 -22.22
C ALA A 149 -1.21 23.50 -22.83
#